data_AF-A0AAW9AS36-F1
#
_entry.id   AF-A0AAW9AS36-F1
#
_cell.length_a   1.000
_cell.length_b   1.000
_cell.length_c   1.000
_cell.angle_alpha   90.00
_cell.angle_beta   90.00
_cell.angle_gamma   90.00
#
_symmetry.space_group_name_H-M   'P 1'
#
loop_
_entity.id
_entity.type
_entity.pdbx_description
1 polymer ?
#
loop_
_entity_poly.entity_id
_entity_poly.type
_entity_poly.pdbx_seq_one_letter_code
_entity_poly.pdbx_strand_id
1 'polypeptide(L)' 'MSRVKLTVDTVDMVHVEIDGIDAGVFDNIDGGKYSWFPCRTDQLSGNHIIEIGKALNEYNKQQNQPV' A
#
# COMPACT_ATOMS: atom_id res chain seq x y z
N MET A 1 -0.62 16.46 -7.36
CA MET A 1 -0.95 15.64 -6.17
C MET A 1 -0.58 14.23 -6.54
N SER A 2 0.27 13.57 -5.76
CA SER A 2 0.62 12.18 -6.02
C SER A 2 -0.60 11.29 -5.81
N ARG A 3 -0.83 10.34 -6.72
CA ARG A 3 -2.00 9.46 -6.66
C ARG A 3 -1.54 8.03 -6.38
N VAL A 4 -1.94 7.50 -5.23
CA VAL A 4 -1.78 6.09 -4.91
C VAL A 4 -2.91 5.30 -5.57
N LYS A 5 -2.55 4.20 -6.23
CA LYS A 5 -3.46 3.22 -6.80
C LYS A 5 -3.19 1.87 -6.15
N LEU A 6 -4.23 1.27 -5.61
CA LEU A 6 -4.18 -0.07 -5.03
C LEU A 6 -4.81 -1.06 -5.99
N THR A 7 -4.13 -2.16 -6.27
CA THR A 7 -4.63 -3.24 -7.13
C THR A 7 -4.50 -4.56 -6.37
N VAL A 8 -5.61 -5.27 -6.22
CA VAL A 8 -5.60 -6.62 -5.61
C VAL A 8 -5.39 -7.64 -6.72
N ASP A 9 -4.42 -8.55 -6.54
CA ASP A 9 -4.17 -9.63 -7.49
C ASP A 9 -4.97 -10.90 -7.18
N THR A 10 -4.71 -11.97 -7.93
CA THR A 10 -5.44 -13.25 -7.81
C THR A 10 -5.11 -14.04 -6.54
N VAL A 11 -4.11 -13.61 -5.76
CA VAL A 11 -3.71 -14.23 -4.48
C VAL A 11 -3.93 -13.29 -3.29
N ASP A 12 -4.84 -12.32 -3.43
CA ASP A 12 -5.19 -11.32 -2.42
C ASP A 12 -4.03 -10.39 -2.00
N MET A 13 -2.96 -10.32 -2.81
CA MET A 13 -1.87 -9.38 -2.56
C MET A 13 -2.22 -8.00 -3.11
N VAL A 14 -1.96 -6.97 -2.31
CA VAL A 14 -2.34 -5.59 -2.64
C VAL A 14 -1.13 -4.84 -3.17
N HIS A 15 -1.07 -4.67 -4.49
CA HIS A 15 -0.03 -3.91 -5.16
C HIS A 15 -0.26 -2.40 -5.01
N VAL A 16 0.81 -1.66 -4.74
CA VAL A 16 0.80 -0.23 -4.48
C VAL A 16 1.55 0.46 -5.61
N GLU A 17 0.85 1.25 -6.40
CA GLU A 17 1.44 2.09 -7.44
C GLU A 17 1.28 3.57 -7.02
N ILE A 18 2.34 4.38 -7.15
CA ILE A 18 2.27 5.83 -6.92
C ILE A 18 2.86 6.58 -8.11
N ASP A 19 2.07 7.43 -8.74
CA ASP A 19 2.48 8.21 -9.92
C ASP A 19 3.10 7.33 -11.04
N GLY A 20 2.60 6.11 -11.21
CA GLY A 20 3.09 5.12 -12.20
C GLY A 20 4.34 4.34 -11.77
N ILE A 21 4.84 4.55 -10.55
CA ILE A 21 5.97 3.81 -9.97
C ILE A 21 5.41 2.66 -9.14
N ASP A 22 5.97 1.45 -9.33
CA ASP A 22 5.74 0.32 -8.43
C ASP A 22 6.36 0.63 -7.07
N ALA A 23 5.51 0.88 -6.08
CA ALA A 23 5.90 1.21 -4.72
C ALA A 23 5.89 -0.03 -3.81
N GLY A 24 5.72 -1.23 -4.34
CA GLY A 24 5.66 -2.49 -3.58
C GLY A 24 4.24 -2.88 -3.20
N VAL A 25 4.09 -3.52 -2.03
CA VAL A 25 2.83 -4.18 -1.66
C VAL A 25 2.37 -3.85 -0.25
N PHE A 26 1.06 -3.92 -0.01
CA PHE A 26 0.52 -4.08 1.32
C PHE A 26 0.26 -5.56 1.58
N ASP A 27 0.81 -6.08 2.67
CA ASP A 27 0.66 -7.49 3.06
C ASP A 27 0.40 -7.62 4.56
N ASN A 28 -0.31 -8.68 4.95
CA ASN A 28 -0.65 -9.03 6.31
C ASN A 28 0.02 -10.35 6.71
N ILE A 29 1.32 -10.29 7.00
CA ILE A 29 2.13 -11.48 7.29
C ILE A 29 1.76 -12.12 8.64
N ASP A 30 1.27 -11.32 9.60
CA ASP A 30 1.03 -11.78 10.99
C ASP A 30 -0.46 -11.89 11.36
N GLY A 31 -1.38 -11.85 10.39
CA GLY A 31 -2.83 -11.91 10.64
C GLY A 31 -3.39 -10.71 11.43
N GLY A 32 -2.67 -9.58 11.42
CA GLY A 32 -3.02 -8.34 12.07
C GLY A 32 -3.37 -7.24 11.06
N LYS A 33 -2.69 -6.09 11.16
CA LYS A 33 -2.84 -4.98 10.21
C LYS A 33 -1.91 -5.17 9.02
N TYR A 34 -2.35 -4.72 7.85
CA TYR A 34 -1.51 -4.64 6.68
C TYR A 34 -0.32 -3.73 6.97
N SER A 35 0.85 -4.16 6.53
CA SER A 35 2.11 -3.41 6.52
C SER A 35 2.52 -3.14 5.08
N TRP A 36 3.25 -2.06 4.87
CA TRP A 36 3.80 -1.73 3.55
C TRP A 36 5.21 -2.29 3.38
N PHE A 37 5.42 -3.01 2.28
CA PHE A 37 6.70 -3.60 1.88
C PHE A 37 7.18 -2.96 0.58
N PRO A 38 8.18 -2.06 0.61
CA PRO A 38 8.65 -1.35 -0.57
C PRO A 38 9.43 -2.24 -1.52
N CYS A 39 9.24 -2.03 -2.82
CA CYS A 39 10.18 -2.51 -3.84
C CYS A 39 11.52 -1.74 -3.70
N ARG A 40 12.64 -2.47 -3.65
CA ARG A 40 13.97 -1.92 -3.30
C ARG A 40 14.61 -1.05 -4.38
N THR A 41 14.03 -0.98 -5.57
CA THR A 41 14.68 -0.45 -6.77
C THR A 41 14.33 1.00 -7.09
N ASP A 42 13.29 1.56 -6.46
CA ASP A 42 12.68 2.80 -6.92
C ASP A 42 12.92 3.99 -5.98
N GLN A 43 13.23 5.16 -6.56
CA GLN A 43 13.45 6.39 -5.81
C GLN A 43 12.11 7.05 -5.44
N LEU A 44 11.68 6.84 -4.20
CA LEU A 44 10.51 7.51 -3.65
C LEU A 44 10.89 8.83 -2.98
N SER A 45 10.13 9.89 -3.27
CA SER A 45 10.24 11.15 -2.55
C SER A 45 9.59 11.04 -1.16
N GLY A 46 9.92 11.95 -0.23
CA GLY A 46 9.25 12.01 1.07
C GLY A 46 7.73 12.17 0.95
N ASN A 47 7.24 12.93 -0.04
CA ASN A 47 5.81 13.05 -0.32
C ASN A 47 5.19 11.71 -0.75
N HIS A 48 5.91 10.91 -1.54
CA HIS A 48 5.43 9.58 -1.92
C HIS A 48 5.22 8.70 -0.69
N ILE A 49 6.19 8.70 0.24
CA ILE A 49 6.09 7.94 1.49
C ILE A 49 4.88 8.38 2.31
N ILE A 50 4.61 9.69 2.40
CA ILE A 50 3.45 10.22 3.13
C ILE A 50 2.14 9.75 2.49
N GLU A 51 1.99 9.85 1.17
CA GLU A 51 0.77 9.43 0.48
C GLU A 51 0.54 7.92 0.56
N ILE A 52 1.60 7.11 0.46
CA ILE A 52 1.52 5.66 0.69
C ILE A 52 1.05 5.36 2.11
N GLY A 53 1.59 6.06 3.12
CA GLY A 53 1.18 5.89 4.52
C GLY A 53 -0.30 6.27 4.77
N LYS A 54 -0.81 7.32 4.10
CA LYS A 54 -2.24 7.65 4.14
C LYS A 54 -3.09 6.55 3.52
N ALA A 55 -2.71 6.06 2.34
CA ALA A 55 -3.41 4.97 1.67
C ALA A 55 -3.41 3.68 2.52
N LEU A 56 -2.30 3.36 3.19
CA LEU A 56 -2.21 2.22 4.10
C LEU A 56 -3.16 2.35 5.29
N ASN A 57 -3.25 3.54 5.88
CA ASN A 57 -4.15 3.80 7.00
C ASN A 57 -5.62 3.67 6.59
N GLU A 58 -5.98 4.16 5.40
CA GLU A 58 -7.33 4.03 4.85
C GLU A 58 -7.67 2.57 4.54
N TYR A 59 -6.74 1.85 3.91
CA TYR A 59 -6.90 0.44 3.61
C TYR A 59 -7.11 -0.39 4.89
N ASN A 60 -6.27 -0.19 5.90
CA ASN A 60 -6.43 -0.85 7.20
C ASN A 60 -7.75 -0.52 7.90
N LYS A 61 -8.31 0.68 7.72
CA LYS A 61 -9.64 1.02 8.27
C LYS A 61 -10.76 0.26 7.56
N GLN A 62 -10.66 0.06 6.25
CA GLN A 62 -11.64 -0.69 5.46
C GLN A 62 -11.61 -2.19 5.83
N GLN A 63 -10.41 -2.75 6.02
CA GLN A 63 -10.25 -4.17 6.38
C GLN A 63 -10.59 -4.48 7.86
N ASN A 64 -10.56 -3.47 8.75
CA ASN A 64 -10.93 -3.63 10.15
C ASN A 64 -12.41 -3.32 10.45
N GLN A 65 -13.29 -3.24 9.44
CA GLN A 65 -14.72 -3.11 9.71
C GLN A 65 -15.28 -4.46 10.20
N PRO A 66 -15.95 -4.50 11.36
CA PRO A 66 -16.64 -5.71 11.80
C PRO A 66 -17.72 -6.05 10.79
N VAL A 67 -17.79 -7.34 10.42
CA VAL A 67 -18.88 -7.93 9.64
C VAL A 67 -20.19 -7.81 10.42
#